data_AF-A0A0C3KA91-F1
#
_entry.id   AF-A0A0C3KA91-F1
#
_cell.length_a   1.000
_cell.length_b   1.000
_cell.length_c   1.000
_cell.angle_alpha   90.00
_cell.angle_beta   90.00
_cell.angle_gamma   90.00
#
_symmetry.space_group_name_H-M   'P 1'
#
loop_
_entity.id
_entity.type
_entity.pdbx_description
1 polymer ?
#
loop_
_entity_poly.entity_id
_entity_poly.type
_entity_poly.pdbx_seq_one_letter_code
_entity_poly.pdbx_strand_id
1 'polypeptide(L)'
;MHSDSRVQSPRPGTPEPSSRQGRRNVQPDAQLLDDDGTISEKLEACLKHIFTKYCVPAPPPSDRNGPSLLTPPEGSYLTPEGLDAWARDTNGAPFSQDTKDELIEFLDVTDDGGLTLKGFMQIYQLQTENDEEETWRDLSCHGFDRGLTLVSTRREDELEQNPAVRESKSPRLSCMFNAMVAMPNS
;
A
#
# COMPACT_ATOMS: atom_id res chain seq x y z
N MET A 1 40.26 -48.45 47.88
CA MET A 1 39.32 -47.34 47.64
C MET A 1 38.62 -47.61 46.32
N HIS A 2 37.29 -47.70 46.33
CA HIS A 2 36.47 -48.09 45.19
C HIS A 2 36.47 -46.99 44.11
N SER A 3 36.60 -47.35 42.84
CA SER A 3 36.10 -46.55 41.70
C SER A 3 35.89 -47.44 40.49
N ASP A 4 34.64 -47.83 40.28
CA ASP A 4 34.10 -48.40 39.05
C ASP A 4 33.79 -47.24 38.07
N SER A 5 34.11 -47.39 36.78
CA SER A 5 33.46 -46.60 35.73
C SER A 5 33.51 -47.32 34.38
N ARG A 6 32.41 -48.03 34.14
CA ARG A 6 31.90 -48.49 32.85
C ARG A 6 31.00 -47.41 32.23
N VAL A 7 31.17 -47.04 30.96
CA VAL A 7 30.11 -46.77 29.93
C VAL A 7 30.78 -46.34 28.61
N GLN A 8 30.72 -47.11 27.51
CA GLN A 8 29.66 -47.24 26.49
C GLN A 8 29.54 -46.08 25.47
N SER A 9 29.66 -46.46 24.19
CA SER A 9 29.40 -45.69 22.95
C SER A 9 27.91 -45.31 22.77
N PRO A 10 27.46 -44.94 21.55
CA PRO A 10 27.39 -43.60 20.96
C PRO A 10 25.91 -43.16 20.78
N ARG A 11 25.60 -41.85 20.76
CA ARG A 11 24.30 -41.40 20.23
C ARG A 11 24.35 -40.04 19.51
N PRO A 12 23.46 -39.87 18.52
CA PRO A 12 23.63 -39.03 17.34
C PRO A 12 23.12 -37.61 17.58
N GLY A 13 23.48 -36.72 16.65
CA GLY A 13 23.10 -35.30 16.65
C GLY A 13 21.67 -35.06 17.11
N THR A 14 21.55 -34.34 18.21
CA THR A 14 20.32 -33.71 18.65
C THR A 14 20.02 -32.57 17.66
N PRO A 15 18.89 -32.61 16.92
CA PRO A 15 18.35 -31.40 16.33
C PRO A 15 17.90 -30.52 17.50
N GLU A 16 18.30 -29.25 17.49
CA GLU A 16 17.94 -28.32 18.54
C GLU A 16 16.41 -28.23 18.71
N PRO A 17 15.90 -28.25 19.95
CA PRO A 17 14.48 -28.25 20.21
C PRO A 17 13.88 -26.90 19.81
N SER A 18 12.79 -26.97 19.06
CA SER A 18 12.00 -25.85 18.58
C SER A 18 11.93 -24.70 19.58
N SER A 19 12.48 -23.56 19.16
CA SER A 19 12.09 -22.25 19.67
C SER A 19 10.57 -22.21 19.72
N ARG A 20 10.09 -22.12 20.95
CA ARG A 20 8.70 -21.96 21.35
C ARG A 20 8.23 -20.58 20.87
N GLN A 21 8.13 -20.40 19.55
CA GLN A 21 7.55 -19.20 18.97
C GLN A 21 6.05 -19.31 19.14
N GLY A 22 5.52 -18.40 19.94
CA GLY A 22 4.09 -18.22 20.10
C GLY A 22 3.43 -18.16 18.73
N ARG A 23 2.40 -18.98 18.55
CA ARG A 23 1.43 -18.86 17.47
C ARG A 23 0.77 -17.49 17.55
N ARG A 24 1.43 -16.46 17.02
CA ARG A 24 0.72 -15.44 16.27
C ARG A 24 0.70 -15.97 14.86
N ASN A 25 -0.49 -16.17 14.31
CA ASN A 25 -0.68 -16.48 12.91
C ASN A 25 -0.19 -15.24 12.14
N VAL A 26 1.13 -15.10 11.96
CA VAL A 26 1.72 -14.10 11.07
C VAL A 26 1.42 -14.64 9.69
N GLN A 27 0.24 -14.31 9.18
CA GLN A 27 0.05 -14.39 7.75
C GLN A 27 1.12 -13.47 7.15
N PRO A 28 1.91 -13.94 6.18
CA PRO A 28 2.79 -13.04 5.46
C PRO A 28 1.95 -11.91 4.87
N ASP A 29 2.48 -10.70 4.90
CA ASP A 29 1.87 -9.55 4.22
C ASP A 29 1.57 -9.94 2.76
N ALA A 30 0.44 -9.49 2.23
CA ALA A 30 0.03 -9.88 0.89
C ALA A 30 0.98 -9.29 -0.15
N GLN A 31 1.39 -10.10 -1.12
CA GLN A 31 2.29 -9.65 -2.17
C GLN A 31 1.68 -8.47 -2.97
N LEU A 32 2.36 -7.32 -2.97
CA LEU A 32 1.91 -6.10 -3.65
C LEU A 32 2.26 -6.10 -5.15
N LEU A 33 3.47 -6.53 -5.49
CA LEU A 33 3.93 -6.75 -6.88
C LEU A 33 4.15 -8.23 -7.14
N ASP A 34 3.75 -8.71 -8.32
CA ASP A 34 4.03 -10.07 -8.77
C ASP A 34 5.52 -10.29 -9.09
N ASP A 35 5.86 -11.50 -9.53
CA ASP A 35 7.25 -11.90 -9.82
C ASP A 35 7.87 -11.11 -10.99
N ASP A 36 7.04 -10.45 -11.80
CA ASP A 36 7.44 -9.59 -12.93
C ASP A 36 7.52 -8.10 -12.54
N GLY A 37 7.27 -7.76 -11.27
CA GLY A 37 7.23 -6.37 -10.79
C GLY A 37 5.94 -5.62 -11.17
N THR A 38 4.92 -6.32 -11.63
CA THR A 38 3.61 -5.74 -11.97
C THR A 38 2.68 -5.77 -10.75
N ILE A 39 1.74 -4.83 -10.67
CA ILE A 39 0.72 -4.79 -9.59
C ILE A 39 0.00 -6.15 -9.49
N SER A 40 -0.03 -6.73 -8.29
CA SER A 40 -0.74 -7.99 -8.05
C SER A 40 -2.25 -7.83 -8.21
N GLU A 41 -2.96 -8.88 -8.62
CA GLU A 41 -4.43 -8.84 -8.83
C GLU A 41 -5.19 -8.36 -7.58
N LYS A 42 -4.69 -8.69 -6.38
CA LYS A 42 -5.29 -8.26 -5.12
C LYS A 42 -5.08 -6.76 -4.90
N LEU A 43 -3.87 -6.27 -5.12
CA LEU A 43 -3.59 -4.83 -5.00
C LEU A 43 -4.39 -4.07 -6.05
N GLU A 44 -4.46 -4.56 -7.29
CA GLU A 44 -5.27 -3.99 -8.35
C GLU A 44 -6.73 -3.79 -7.93
N ALA A 45 -7.33 -4.80 -7.28
CA ALA A 45 -8.69 -4.70 -6.77
C ALA A 45 -8.85 -3.64 -5.65
N CYS A 46 -7.86 -3.51 -4.77
CA CYS A 46 -7.81 -2.47 -3.73
C CYS A 46 -7.65 -1.07 -4.35
N LEU A 47 -6.76 -0.91 -5.32
CA LEU A 47 -6.53 0.35 -6.03
C LEU A 47 -7.76 0.77 -6.82
N LYS A 48 -8.46 -0.15 -7.49
CA LYS A 48 -9.76 0.10 -8.11
C LYS A 48 -10.76 0.65 -7.09
N HIS A 49 -10.84 0.05 -5.90
CA HIS A 49 -11.72 0.54 -4.85
C HIS A 49 -11.34 1.96 -4.39
N ILE A 50 -10.06 2.25 -4.18
CA ILE A 50 -9.58 3.58 -3.78
C ILE A 50 -9.87 4.60 -4.86
N PHE A 51 -9.44 4.33 -6.10
CA PHE A 51 -9.66 5.17 -7.27
C PHE A 51 -11.15 5.53 -7.43
N THR A 52 -12.04 4.56 -7.24
CA THR A 52 -13.48 4.75 -7.36
C THR A 52 -14.04 5.81 -6.40
N LYS A 53 -13.38 6.08 -5.26
CA LYS A 53 -13.79 7.11 -4.30
C LYS A 53 -13.59 8.54 -4.83
N TYR A 54 -12.68 8.72 -5.80
CA TYR A 54 -12.22 10.03 -6.27
C TYR A 54 -12.48 10.27 -7.76
N CYS A 55 -12.84 9.24 -8.53
CA CYS A 55 -12.99 9.34 -9.97
C CYS A 55 -14.34 9.90 -10.44
N VAL A 56 -14.36 10.36 -11.69
CA VAL A 56 -15.55 10.71 -12.46
C VAL A 56 -15.62 9.88 -13.74
N PRO A 57 -16.81 9.46 -14.20
CA PRO A 57 -18.09 9.55 -13.50
C PRO A 57 -18.07 8.69 -12.23
N ALA A 58 -18.78 9.15 -11.19
CA ALA A 58 -18.95 8.36 -9.98
C ALA A 58 -19.72 7.07 -10.32
N PRO A 59 -19.39 5.92 -9.69
CA PRO A 59 -20.14 4.71 -9.90
C PRO A 59 -21.60 4.92 -9.48
N PRO A 60 -22.56 4.19 -10.09
CA PRO A 60 -23.93 4.20 -9.62
C PRO A 60 -23.96 3.79 -8.13
N PRO A 61 -24.86 4.38 -7.32
CA PRO A 61 -25.01 3.98 -5.93
C PRO A 61 -25.29 2.48 -5.89
N SER A 62 -24.37 1.72 -5.31
CA SER A 62 -24.53 0.27 -5.19
C SER A 62 -25.43 -0.02 -4.00
N ASP A 63 -26.53 -0.75 -4.21
CA ASP A 63 -27.43 -1.26 -3.15
C ASP A 63 -26.78 -2.32 -2.22
N ARG A 64 -25.45 -2.48 -2.28
CA ARG A 64 -24.74 -3.56 -1.60
C ARG A 64 -24.39 -3.17 -0.17
N ASN A 65 -25.21 -3.66 0.76
CA ASN A 65 -24.89 -3.75 2.18
C ASN A 65 -23.80 -4.81 2.43
N GLY A 66 -22.52 -4.47 2.24
CA GLY A 66 -21.40 -5.32 2.62
C GLY A 66 -20.02 -4.78 2.20
N PRO A 67 -18.91 -5.33 2.75
CA PRO A 67 -17.54 -4.88 2.49
C PRO A 67 -17.03 -5.39 1.13
N SER A 68 -17.77 -5.12 0.05
CA SER A 68 -17.33 -5.41 -1.32
C SER A 68 -16.49 -4.26 -1.85
N LEU A 69 -15.37 -4.59 -2.49
CA LEU A 69 -14.55 -3.60 -3.20
C LEU A 69 -15.35 -2.95 -4.31
N LEU A 70 -15.10 -1.66 -4.51
CA LEU A 70 -15.75 -0.87 -5.55
C LEU A 70 -14.98 -1.08 -6.85
N THR A 71 -15.68 -1.00 -7.97
CA THR A 71 -15.08 -1.04 -9.30
C THR A 71 -15.45 0.23 -10.04
N PRO A 72 -14.47 0.95 -10.61
CA PRO A 72 -14.77 2.19 -11.27
C PRO A 72 -15.47 1.92 -12.62
N PRO A 73 -16.33 2.85 -13.09
CA PRO A 73 -16.89 2.76 -14.45
C PRO A 73 -15.80 2.75 -15.51
N GLU A 74 -16.06 2.13 -16.66
CA GLU A 74 -15.11 2.17 -17.77
C GLU A 74 -14.89 3.60 -18.26
N GLY A 75 -13.64 3.97 -18.51
CA GLY A 75 -13.25 5.33 -18.93
C GLY A 75 -13.28 6.38 -17.82
N SER A 76 -13.43 5.98 -16.56
CA SER A 76 -13.33 6.90 -15.43
C SER A 76 -11.92 7.45 -15.23
N TYR A 77 -11.82 8.69 -14.78
CA TYR A 77 -10.57 9.40 -14.52
C TYR A 77 -10.69 10.27 -13.27
N LEU A 78 -9.58 10.71 -12.67
CA LEU A 78 -9.56 11.70 -11.60
C LEU A 78 -9.44 13.09 -12.22
N THR A 79 -10.36 13.98 -11.87
CA THR A 79 -10.21 15.41 -12.16
C THR A 79 -9.11 16.01 -11.26
N PRO A 80 -8.65 17.24 -11.52
CA PRO A 80 -7.72 17.94 -10.62
C PRO A 80 -8.22 18.00 -9.16
N GLU A 81 -9.53 18.14 -8.95
CA GLU A 81 -10.14 18.15 -7.62
C GLU A 81 -10.14 16.75 -6.97
N GLY A 82 -10.41 15.70 -7.77
CA GLY A 82 -10.34 14.32 -7.32
C GLY A 82 -8.92 13.93 -6.93
N LEU A 83 -7.92 14.36 -7.72
CA LEU A 83 -6.51 14.18 -7.44
C LEU A 83 -6.10 14.89 -6.13
N ASP A 84 -6.59 16.11 -5.91
CA ASP A 84 -6.35 16.84 -4.66
C ASP A 84 -7.00 16.18 -3.44
N ALA A 85 -8.19 15.60 -3.61
CA ALA A 85 -8.87 14.87 -2.54
C ALA A 85 -8.09 13.59 -2.17
N TRP A 86 -7.67 12.81 -3.17
CA TRP A 86 -6.82 11.65 -2.96
C TRP A 86 -5.50 12.01 -2.27
N ALA A 87 -4.81 13.06 -2.76
CA ALA A 87 -3.56 13.53 -2.19
C ALA A 87 -3.71 13.98 -0.73
N ARG A 88 -4.83 14.62 -0.37
CA ARG A 88 -5.12 14.97 1.03
C ARG A 88 -5.29 13.75 1.91
N ASP A 89 -5.95 12.71 1.43
CA ASP A 89 -6.20 11.50 2.23
C ASP A 89 -4.93 10.67 2.45
N THR A 90 -3.99 10.68 1.50
CA THR A 90 -2.71 9.95 1.61
C THR A 90 -1.59 10.77 2.26
N ASN A 91 -1.44 12.04 1.89
CA ASN A 91 -0.34 12.92 2.33
C ASN A 91 -0.73 13.92 3.42
N GLY A 92 -2.03 14.15 3.63
CA GLY A 92 -2.53 15.23 4.49
C GLY A 92 -2.63 16.60 3.80
N ALA A 93 -2.19 16.74 2.54
CA ALA A 93 -2.24 17.98 1.79
C ALA A 93 -2.43 17.71 0.28
N PRO A 94 -3.06 18.64 -0.48
CA PRO A 94 -3.14 18.54 -1.94
C PRO A 94 -1.77 18.71 -2.59
N PHE A 95 -1.62 18.26 -3.84
CA PHE A 95 -0.40 18.50 -4.60
C PHE A 95 -0.24 19.97 -4.99
N SER A 96 1.01 20.42 -5.11
CA SER A 96 1.31 21.69 -5.77
C SER A 96 0.96 21.59 -7.26
N GLN A 97 0.82 22.74 -7.92
CA GLN A 97 0.57 22.77 -9.37
C GLN A 97 1.73 22.11 -10.13
N ASP A 98 2.97 22.42 -9.76
CA ASP A 98 4.17 21.82 -10.38
C ASP A 98 4.13 20.28 -10.35
N THR A 99 3.77 19.69 -9.20
CA THR A 99 3.65 18.22 -9.10
C THR A 99 2.52 17.68 -9.97
N LYS A 100 1.40 18.40 -10.12
CA LYS A 100 0.31 17.97 -11.00
C LYS A 100 0.71 18.02 -12.47
N ASP A 101 1.43 19.06 -12.87
CA ASP A 101 1.90 19.22 -14.24
C ASP A 101 2.86 18.08 -14.62
N GLU A 102 3.74 17.69 -13.71
CA GLU A 102 4.62 16.53 -13.90
C GLU A 102 3.84 15.20 -13.95
N LEU A 103 2.84 15.01 -13.09
CA LEU A 103 1.97 13.83 -13.16
C LEU A 103 1.27 13.74 -14.52
N ILE A 104 0.83 14.86 -15.08
CA ILE A 104 0.19 14.92 -16.41
C ILE A 104 1.19 14.61 -17.53
N GLU A 105 2.45 15.03 -17.38
CA GLU A 105 3.49 14.81 -18.40
C GLU A 105 3.93 13.34 -18.48
N PHE A 106 4.02 12.65 -17.34
CA PHE A 106 4.62 11.30 -17.28
C PHE A 106 3.62 10.15 -17.13
N LEU A 107 2.39 10.40 -16.68
CA LEU A 107 1.41 9.34 -16.44
C LEU A 107 0.37 9.25 -17.55
N ASP A 108 -0.32 8.11 -17.56
CA ASP A 108 -1.50 7.92 -18.41
C ASP A 108 -2.65 8.81 -17.92
N VAL A 109 -2.92 9.87 -18.69
CA VAL A 109 -3.99 10.84 -18.48
C VAL A 109 -4.93 10.89 -19.70
N THR A 110 -6.15 11.39 -19.50
CA THR A 110 -7.05 11.73 -20.59
C THR A 110 -6.53 12.93 -21.39
N ASP A 111 -7.09 13.18 -22.56
CA ASP A 111 -6.73 14.36 -23.40
C ASP A 111 -6.87 15.70 -22.65
N ASP A 112 -7.79 15.77 -21.68
CA ASP A 112 -8.01 16.95 -20.82
C ASP A 112 -7.13 16.97 -19.54
N GLY A 113 -6.16 16.06 -19.40
CA GLY A 113 -5.24 16.01 -18.25
C GLY A 113 -5.79 15.32 -16.99
N GLY A 114 -6.85 14.52 -17.10
CA GLY A 114 -7.41 13.75 -16.00
C GLY A 114 -6.69 12.42 -15.81
N LEU A 115 -6.29 12.07 -14.58
CA LEU A 115 -5.51 10.86 -14.31
C LEU A 115 -6.38 9.60 -14.49
N THR A 116 -6.03 8.71 -15.42
CA THR A 116 -6.79 7.48 -15.67
C THR A 116 -6.52 6.43 -14.58
N LEU A 117 -7.32 5.36 -14.55
CA LEU A 117 -7.04 4.22 -13.68
C LEU A 117 -5.66 3.60 -13.96
N LYS A 118 -5.24 3.58 -15.23
CA LYS A 118 -3.92 3.07 -15.62
C LYS A 118 -2.80 3.95 -15.07
N GLY A 119 -2.93 5.27 -15.19
CA GLY A 119 -1.97 6.21 -14.60
C GLY A 119 -1.91 6.09 -13.08
N PHE A 120 -3.07 5.92 -12.43
CA PHE A 120 -3.14 5.69 -11.00
C PHE A 120 -2.45 4.38 -10.57
N MET A 121 -2.58 3.30 -11.33
CA MET A 121 -1.86 2.06 -11.05
C MET A 121 -0.34 2.22 -11.25
N GLN A 122 0.08 2.96 -12.28
CA GLN A 122 1.50 3.26 -12.51
C GLN A 122 2.13 3.98 -11.31
N ILE A 123 1.43 4.95 -10.72
CA ILE A 123 1.87 5.64 -9.49
C ILE A 123 2.20 4.63 -8.39
N TYR A 124 1.27 3.71 -8.09
CA TYR A 124 1.45 2.72 -7.03
C TYR A 124 2.51 1.67 -7.38
N GLN A 125 2.67 1.32 -8.66
CA GLN A 125 3.73 0.42 -9.09
C GLN A 125 5.09 1.03 -8.77
N LEU A 126 5.32 2.27 -9.21
CA LEU A 126 6.55 3.01 -8.96
C LEU A 126 6.82 3.21 -7.47
N GLN A 127 5.79 3.59 -6.70
CA GLN A 127 5.91 3.69 -5.24
C GLN A 127 6.39 2.39 -4.62
N THR A 128 5.73 1.28 -4.99
CA THR A 128 5.98 -0.03 -4.37
C THR A 128 7.36 -0.56 -4.71
N GLU A 129 7.86 -0.30 -5.93
CA GLU A 129 9.23 -0.63 -6.33
C GLU A 129 10.30 0.12 -5.52
N ASN A 130 10.00 1.35 -5.07
CA ASN A 130 10.96 2.21 -4.39
C ASN A 130 10.87 2.13 -2.85
N ASP A 131 9.66 2.16 -2.30
CA ASP A 131 9.35 2.03 -0.87
C ASP A 131 7.99 1.32 -0.70
N GLU A 132 8.01 -0.02 -0.70
CA GLU A 132 6.83 -0.86 -0.49
C GLU A 132 6.04 -0.49 0.78
N GLU A 133 6.73 -0.11 1.86
CA GLU A 133 6.09 0.26 3.13
C GLU A 133 5.32 1.58 3.02
N GLU A 134 5.64 2.43 2.04
CA GLU A 134 4.82 3.59 1.70
C GLU A 134 3.46 3.17 1.16
N THR A 135 3.43 2.21 0.23
CA THR A 135 2.17 1.68 -0.31
C THR A 135 1.32 1.06 0.80
N TRP A 136 1.93 0.32 1.72
CA TRP A 136 1.21 -0.24 2.88
C TRP A 136 0.60 0.82 3.79
N ARG A 137 1.29 1.95 4.00
CA ARG A 137 0.77 3.07 4.79
C ARG A 137 -0.45 3.70 4.11
N ASP A 138 -0.41 3.88 2.79
CA ASP A 138 -1.54 4.43 2.03
C ASP A 138 -2.75 3.48 2.04
N LEU A 139 -2.52 2.18 1.84
CA LEU A 139 -3.56 1.15 1.92
C LEU A 139 -4.23 1.14 3.31
N SER A 140 -3.45 1.28 4.38
CA SER A 140 -3.96 1.40 5.75
C SER A 140 -4.83 2.65 5.95
N CYS A 141 -4.41 3.80 5.41
CA CYS A 141 -5.22 5.03 5.41
C CYS A 141 -6.58 4.85 4.72
N HIS A 142 -6.66 3.96 3.71
CA HIS A 142 -7.90 3.62 3.02
C HIS A 142 -8.69 2.46 3.66
N GLY A 143 -8.23 1.91 4.79
CA GLY A 143 -8.91 0.89 5.58
C GLY A 143 -8.55 -0.55 5.23
N PHE A 144 -7.46 -0.79 4.51
CA PHE A 144 -6.99 -2.13 4.20
C PHE A 144 -6.00 -2.63 5.27
N ASP A 145 -6.09 -3.91 5.59
CA ASP A 145 -5.05 -4.58 6.38
C ASP A 145 -3.90 -5.09 5.51
N ARG A 146 -2.89 -5.67 6.17
CA ARG A 146 -1.75 -6.35 5.54
C ARG A 146 -2.15 -7.55 4.67
N GLY A 147 -3.39 -8.01 4.75
CA GLY A 147 -3.94 -9.06 3.89
C GLY A 147 -4.69 -8.54 2.65
N LEU A 148 -4.64 -7.22 2.39
CA LEU A 148 -5.44 -6.53 1.37
C LEU A 148 -6.95 -6.73 1.56
N THR A 149 -7.38 -6.91 2.81
CA THR A 149 -8.80 -7.01 3.18
C THR A 149 -9.27 -5.68 3.72
N LEU A 150 -10.42 -5.20 3.22
CA LEU A 150 -11.05 -3.98 3.74
C LEU A 150 -11.61 -4.26 5.14
N VAL A 151 -10.98 -3.71 6.17
CA VAL A 151 -11.38 -3.90 7.56
C VAL A 151 -12.12 -2.65 8.03
N SER A 152 -13.42 -2.77 8.23
CA SER A 152 -14.29 -1.63 8.60
C SER A 152 -14.06 -1.10 10.02
N THR A 153 -12.97 -1.47 10.69
CA THR A 153 -12.71 -1.02 12.06
C THR A 153 -11.90 0.26 12.04
N ARG A 154 -12.59 1.39 12.18
CA ARG A 154 -12.04 2.56 12.87
C ARG A 154 -11.57 2.07 14.24
N ARG A 155 -10.28 1.75 14.38
CA ARG A 155 -9.66 1.44 15.66
C ARG A 155 -8.52 2.43 15.89
N GLU A 156 -8.89 3.70 15.91
CA GLU A 156 -8.12 4.74 16.60
C GLU A 156 -8.82 4.99 17.94
N ASP A 157 -8.51 4.14 18.90
CA ASP A 157 -8.60 4.43 20.32
C ASP A 157 -7.49 3.58 20.93
N GLU A 158 -6.28 4.15 21.12
CA GLU A 158 -5.35 3.84 22.24
C GLU A 158 -3.89 4.34 22.09
N LEU A 159 -3.50 5.17 21.12
CA LEU A 159 -2.15 5.78 21.14
C LEU A 159 -2.17 7.30 20.97
N GLU A 160 -2.36 7.93 22.12
CA GLU A 160 -1.68 9.14 22.61
C GLU A 160 -1.87 10.48 21.88
N GLN A 161 -2.66 11.32 22.55
CA GLN A 161 -2.49 12.76 22.62
C GLN A 161 -1.07 13.11 23.10
N ASN A 162 -0.17 13.43 22.17
CA ASN A 162 1.06 14.16 22.47
C ASN A 162 1.24 15.31 21.46
N PRO A 163 0.95 16.59 21.82
CA PRO A 163 0.95 17.71 20.88
C PRO A 163 2.36 18.23 20.51
N ALA A 164 3.43 17.47 20.75
CA ALA A 164 4.82 17.96 20.66
C ALA A 164 5.68 17.30 19.57
N VAL A 165 5.11 16.61 18.59
CA VAL A 165 5.84 16.21 17.38
C VAL A 165 5.04 16.66 16.17
N ARG A 166 5.21 17.94 15.80
CA ARG A 166 5.08 18.32 14.39
C ARG A 166 6.29 17.71 13.69
N GLU A 167 6.25 16.39 13.53
CA GLU A 167 7.13 15.70 12.60
C GLU A 167 6.81 16.36 11.28
N SER A 168 7.81 17.01 10.69
CA SER A 168 7.75 17.45 9.31
C SER A 168 7.47 16.18 8.51
N LYS A 169 6.18 15.86 8.31
CA LYS A 169 5.76 14.79 7.42
C LYS A 169 6.27 15.25 6.07
N SER A 170 7.46 14.78 5.70
CA SER A 170 7.91 14.85 4.32
C SER A 170 6.73 14.38 3.48
N PRO A 171 6.34 15.13 2.43
CA PRO A 171 5.27 14.69 1.56
C PRO A 171 5.61 13.26 1.15
N ARG A 172 4.73 12.30 1.45
CA ARG A 172 5.03 10.86 1.34
C ARG A 172 5.44 10.53 -0.09
N LEU A 173 4.70 11.11 -1.04
CA LEU A 173 4.99 11.16 -2.46
C LEU A 173 6.33 11.82 -2.88
N SER A 174 7.15 12.34 -1.96
CA SER A 174 8.52 12.77 -2.28
C SER A 174 9.38 11.60 -2.76
N CYS A 175 9.12 10.38 -2.28
CA CYS A 175 9.83 9.18 -2.78
C CYS A 175 9.37 8.82 -4.19
N MET A 176 8.06 8.88 -4.45
CA MET A 176 7.46 8.62 -5.78
C MET A 176 7.89 9.64 -6.83
N PHE A 177 7.94 10.92 -6.45
CA PHE A 177 8.42 11.99 -7.31
C PHE A 177 9.91 11.80 -7.66
N ASN A 178 10.75 11.47 -6.66
CA ASN A 178 12.17 11.15 -6.91
C ASN A 178 12.34 9.93 -7.82
N ALA A 179 11.47 8.92 -7.71
CA ALA A 179 11.48 7.75 -8.59
C ALA A 179 11.08 8.10 -10.03
N MET A 180 10.08 8.97 -10.20
CA MET A 180 9.60 9.41 -11.52
C MET A 180 10.64 10.28 -12.23
N VAL A 181 11.29 11.20 -11.52
CA VAL A 181 12.38 12.04 -12.04
C VAL A 181 13.65 11.22 -12.36
N ALA A 182 13.84 10.07 -11.72
CA ALA A 182 14.97 9.18 -11.98
C ALA A 182 14.80 8.31 -13.23
N MET A 183 13.64 8.32 -13.89
CA MET A 183 13.43 7.58 -15.13
C MET A 183 14.14 8.27 -16.30
N PRO A 184 14.99 7.56 -17.08
CA PRO A 184 15.60 8.14 -18.26
C PRO A 184 14.51 8.44 -19.30
N ASN A 185 14.46 9.70 -19.78
CA ASN A 185 13.69 10.08 -20.96
C ASN A 185 14.06 9.14 -22.12
N SER A 186 13.13 8.26 -22.50
CA SER A 186 13.34 7.31 -23.59
C SER A 186 13.01 7.91 -24.95
#